data_AF-A0A352IX07-F1
#
_entry.id   AF-A0A352IX07-F1
#
_cell.length_a   1.000
_cell.length_b   1.000
_cell.length_c   1.000
_cell.angle_alpha   90.00
_cell.angle_beta   90.00
_cell.angle_gamma   90.00
#
_symmetry.space_group_name_H-M   'P 1'
#
loop_
_entity.id
_entity.type
_entity.pdbx_description
1 polymer ?
#
loop_
_entity_poly.entity_id
_entity_poly.type
_entity_poly.pdbx_seq_one_letter_code
_entity_poly.pdbx_strand_id
1 'polypeptide(L)'
;EVAPDIEHEDPDVLMLDTLRLKPGMVLARNLYAASGMLLLNEGKVLTSILIDKLAAFEKGEPDGHRYTLYVRRPEEDTETTP
;
A
#
# COMPACT_ATOMS: atom_id res chain seq x y z
N GLU A 1 25.74 19.54 15.53
CA GLU A 1 24.51 18.87 15.97
C GLU A 1 23.83 18.33 14.71
N VAL A 2 23.99 17.03 14.44
CA VAL A 2 23.32 16.36 13.31
C VAL A 2 22.12 15.67 13.91
N ALA A 3 20.93 16.15 13.57
CA ALA A 3 19.68 15.49 13.95
C ALA A 3 19.73 14.05 13.41
N PRO A 4 19.35 13.04 14.19
CA PRO A 4 19.24 11.71 13.66
C PRO A 4 17.94 11.69 12.87
N ASP A 5 18.02 11.78 11.54
CA ASP A 5 16.93 11.36 10.64
C ASP A 5 16.79 9.84 10.81
N ILE A 6 16.21 9.45 11.95
CA ILE A 6 15.59 8.14 12.11
C ILE A 6 14.30 8.24 11.31
N GLU A 7 14.44 8.17 9.99
CA GLU A 7 13.38 7.61 9.18
C GLU A 7 13.33 6.15 9.62
N HIS A 8 12.47 5.87 10.59
CA HIS A 8 12.02 4.52 10.93
C HIS A 8 11.29 4.02 9.67
N GLU A 9 12.05 3.71 8.61
CA GLU A 9 11.59 2.82 7.58
C GLU A 9 11.45 1.49 8.30
N ASP A 10 10.23 1.24 8.81
CA ASP A 10 9.82 -0.08 9.26
C ASP A 10 10.37 -1.08 8.23
N PRO A 11 11.34 -1.93 8.57
CA PRO A 11 12.03 -2.77 7.58
C PRO A 11 11.09 -3.78 6.91
N ASP A 12 9.88 -3.93 7.44
CA ASP A 12 8.81 -4.77 6.92
C ASP A 12 7.91 -4.06 5.89
N VAL A 13 7.97 -2.72 5.81
CA VAL A 13 7.17 -1.93 4.88
C VAL A 13 7.87 -1.80 3.54
N LEU A 14 7.24 -2.37 2.52
CA LEU A 14 7.67 -2.31 1.13
C LEU A 14 6.95 -1.18 0.41
N MET A 15 7.71 -0.33 -0.28
CA MET A 15 7.16 0.69 -1.17
C MET A 15 7.02 0.10 -2.58
N LEU A 16 5.78 -0.13 -3.02
CA LEU A 16 5.44 -0.77 -4.29
C LEU A 16 4.41 0.05 -5.08
N ASP A 17 4.58 0.06 -6.39
CA ASP A 17 3.59 0.52 -7.37
C ASP A 17 2.48 -0.53 -7.60
N THR A 18 1.33 -0.09 -8.13
CA THR A 18 0.14 -0.93 -8.34
C THR A 18 0.40 -2.20 -9.17
N LEU A 19 1.39 -2.14 -10.07
CA LEU A 19 1.80 -3.26 -10.93
C LEU A 19 2.64 -4.32 -10.20
N ARG A 20 3.26 -3.98 -9.08
CA ARG A 20 4.12 -4.88 -8.29
C ARG A 20 3.42 -5.44 -7.05
N LEU A 21 2.22 -4.95 -6.75
CA LEU A 21 1.39 -5.47 -5.68
C LEU A 21 1.02 -6.93 -5.93
N LYS A 22 0.96 -7.70 -4.84
CA LYS A 22 0.50 -9.07 -4.85
C LYS A 22 -0.68 -9.25 -3.90
N PRO A 23 -1.65 -10.10 -4.25
CA PRO A 23 -2.73 -10.44 -3.33
C PRO A 23 -2.17 -11.02 -2.02
N GLY A 24 -2.75 -10.63 -0.90
CA GLY A 24 -2.31 -11.00 0.46
C GLY A 24 -1.47 -9.94 1.17
N MET A 25 -0.86 -8.99 0.44
CA MET A 25 -0.15 -7.87 1.06
C MET A 25 -1.10 -6.97 1.87
N VAL A 26 -0.60 -6.34 2.93
CA VAL A 26 -1.40 -5.48 3.81
C VAL A 26 -0.96 -4.04 3.66
N LEU A 27 -1.87 -3.08 3.47
CA LEU A 27 -1.52 -1.67 3.46
C LEU A 27 -0.93 -1.25 4.80
N ALA A 28 0.29 -0.72 4.77
CA ALA A 28 1.00 -0.19 5.93
C ALA A 28 0.55 1.22 6.30
N ARG A 29 -0.17 1.92 5.40
CA ARG A 29 -0.70 3.28 5.59
C ARG A 29 -1.84 3.55 4.62
N ASN A 30 -2.64 4.57 4.92
CA ASN A 30 -3.75 5.01 4.08
C ASN A 30 -3.27 5.39 2.68
N LEU A 31 -3.99 4.93 1.65
CA LEU A 31 -3.75 5.29 0.26
C LEU A 31 -4.74 6.38 -0.17
N TYR A 32 -4.20 7.45 -0.74
CA TYR A 32 -4.97 8.57 -1.27
C TYR A 32 -4.78 8.70 -2.78
N ALA A 33 -5.83 9.10 -3.48
CA ALA A 33 -5.75 9.50 -4.89
C ALA A 33 -5.04 10.86 -5.04
N ALA A 34 -4.65 11.24 -6.27
CA ALA A 34 -4.09 12.58 -6.50
C ALA A 34 -5.05 13.71 -6.07
N SER A 35 -6.35 13.43 -6.11
CA SER A 35 -7.42 14.34 -5.64
C SER A 35 -7.48 14.51 -4.11
N GLY A 36 -6.71 13.73 -3.34
CA GLY A 36 -6.75 13.69 -1.86
C GLY A 36 -7.85 12.79 -1.29
N MET A 37 -8.60 12.08 -2.14
CA MET A 37 -9.62 11.12 -1.71
C MET A 37 -8.97 9.85 -1.16
N LEU A 38 -9.43 9.37 0.00
CA LEU A 38 -9.02 8.09 0.56
C LEU A 38 -9.54 6.93 -0.31
N LEU A 39 -8.62 6.17 -0.91
CA LEU A 39 -8.92 4.99 -1.72
C LEU A 39 -8.96 3.73 -0.86
N LEU A 40 -7.96 3.56 0.00
CA LEU A 40 -7.85 2.41 0.89
C LEU A 40 -7.31 2.85 2.25
N ASN A 41 -7.78 2.17 3.29
CA ASN A 41 -7.31 2.38 4.65
C ASN A 41 -6.06 1.54 4.92
N GLU A 42 -5.24 2.01 5.86
CA GLU A 42 -4.23 1.22 6.54
C GLU A 42 -4.80 -0.08 7.12
N GLY A 43 -3.99 -1.14 7.16
CA GLY A 43 -4.37 -2.47 7.64
C GLY A 43 -5.24 -3.25 6.66
N LYS A 44 -5.56 -2.70 5.49
CA LYS A 44 -6.38 -3.38 4.48
C LYS A 44 -5.56 -4.42 3.73
N VAL A 45 -6.03 -5.66 3.71
CA VAL A 45 -5.50 -6.72 2.86
C VAL A 45 -5.83 -6.42 1.39
N LEU A 46 -4.79 -6.33 0.58
CA LEU A 46 -4.86 -6.20 -0.87
C LEU A 46 -5.27 -7.54 -1.47
N THR A 47 -6.45 -7.58 -2.08
CA THR A 47 -6.93 -8.73 -2.85
C THR A 47 -6.68 -8.50 -4.34
N SER A 48 -6.69 -9.56 -5.15
CA SER A 48 -6.53 -9.43 -6.60
C SER A 48 -7.54 -8.45 -7.21
N ILE A 49 -8.77 -8.41 -6.68
CA ILE A 49 -9.83 -7.51 -7.12
C ILE A 49 -9.50 -6.05 -6.75
N LEU A 50 -8.98 -5.80 -5.54
CA LEU A 50 -8.59 -4.45 -5.12
C LEU A 50 -7.40 -3.94 -5.95
N ILE A 51 -6.41 -4.79 -6.19
CA ILE A 51 -5.24 -4.44 -7.00
C ILE A 51 -5.66 -4.07 -8.43
N ASP A 52 -6.53 -4.87 -9.05
CA ASP A 52 -7.06 -4.59 -10.38
C ASP A 52 -7.81 -3.25 -10.43
N LYS A 53 -8.66 -2.98 -9.43
CA LYS A 53 -9.33 -1.68 -9.29
C LYS A 53 -8.34 -0.54 -9.18
N LEU A 54 -7.32 -0.66 -8.32
CA LEU A 54 -6.30 0.37 -8.15
C LEU A 54 -5.55 0.64 -9.45
N ALA A 55 -5.17 -0.41 -10.19
CA ALA A 55 -4.51 -0.26 -11.49
C ALA A 55 -5.43 0.42 -12.51
N ALA A 56 -6.73 0.09 -12.52
CA ALA A 56 -7.72 0.76 -13.37
C ALA A 56 -7.92 2.22 -12.99
N PHE A 57 -7.94 2.55 -11.70
CA PHE A 57 -7.99 3.94 -11.21
C PHE A 57 -6.73 4.70 -11.60
N GLU A 58 -5.54 4.13 -11.41
CA GLU A 58 -4.25 4.74 -11.75
C GLU A 58 -4.19 5.10 -13.24
N LYS A 59 -4.61 4.15 -14.10
CA LYS A 59 -4.66 4.35 -15.54
C LYS A 59 -5.67 5.41 -15.97
N GLY A 60 -6.71 5.66 -15.16
CA GLY A 60 -7.74 6.66 -15.41
C GLY A 60 -7.40 8.06 -14.91
N GLU A 61 -6.31 8.23 -14.14
CA GLU A 61 -5.90 9.53 -13.63
C GLU A 61 -5.45 10.45 -14.77
N PRO A 62 -5.94 11.70 -14.85
CA PRO A 62 -5.73 12.59 -15.99
C PRO A 62 -4.26 13.03 -16.20
N ASP A 63 -3.41 12.88 -15.18
CA ASP A 63 -1.99 13.25 -15.21
C ASP A 63 -1.05 12.03 -15.35
N GLY A 64 -1.60 10.81 -15.45
CA GLY A 64 -0.80 9.58 -15.41
C GLY A 64 -0.14 9.37 -14.04
N HIS A 65 -0.78 9.87 -12.98
CA HIS A 65 -0.30 9.75 -11.61
C HIS A 65 -0.16 8.28 -11.22
N ARG A 66 1.03 7.87 -10.73
CA ARG A 66 1.27 6.52 -10.24
C ARG A 66 1.08 6.45 -8.74
N TYR A 67 0.25 5.51 -8.28
CA TYR A 67 0.07 5.29 -6.86
C TYR A 67 1.28 4.55 -6.31
N THR A 68 1.86 5.12 -5.27
CA THR A 68 2.88 4.44 -4.49
C THR A 68 2.28 3.96 -3.19
N LEU A 69 2.21 2.65 -3.03
CA LEU A 69 1.64 2.01 -1.86
C LEU A 69 2.74 1.53 -0.95
N TYR A 70 2.53 1.72 0.34
CA TYR A 70 3.35 1.13 1.36
C TYR A 70 2.61 -0.09 1.88
N VAL A 71 3.21 -1.26 1.71
CA VAL A 71 2.58 -2.52 2.04
C VAL A 71 3.53 -3.36 2.87
N ARG A 72 2.98 -4.04 3.87
CA ARG A 72 3.68 -5.12 4.56
C ARG A 72 3.49 -6.40 3.76
N ARG A 73 4.44 -7.32 3.90
CA ARG A 73 4.23 -8.68 3.41
C ARG A 73 2.98 -9.23 4.10
N PRO A 74 2.26 -10.19 3.49
CA PRO A 74 1.35 -11.01 4.28
C PRO A 74 2.18 -11.55 5.43
N GLU A 75 1.95 -11.01 6.63
CA GLU A 75 2.27 -11.70 7.85
C GLU A 75 1.48 -13.01 7.68
N GLU A 76 2.16 -14.13 7.49
CA GLU A 76 1.45 -15.42 7.46
C GLU A 76 0.60 -15.41 8.71
N ASP A 77 -0.72 -15.27 8.54
CA ASP A 77 -1.64 -15.09 9.65
C ASP A 77 -1.26 -16.13 10.69
N THR A 78 -0.65 -15.67 11.79
CA THR A 78 -0.68 -16.37 13.04
C THR A 78 -2.13 -16.27 13.50
N GLU A 79 -3.01 -16.93 12.76
CA GLU A 79 -4.38 -17.21 13.14
C GLU A 79 -4.24 -18.14 14.33
N THR A 80 -4.13 -17.50 15.49
CA THR A 80 -4.30 -18.08 16.80
C THR A 80 -5.68 -18.71 16.78
N THR A 81 -5.72 -20.00 16.48
CA THR A 81 -6.89 -20.86 16.60
C THR A 81 -7.31 -20.85 18.08
N PRO A 82 -8.52 -20.39 18.45
CA PRO A 82 -9.08 -20.70 19.76
C PRO A 82 -9.52 -22.17 19.86
#